data_AF-A0A1J4YYZ4-F1
#
_entry.id   AF-A0A1J4YYZ4-F1
#
_cell.length_a   1.000
_cell.length_b   1.000
_cell.length_c   1.000
_cell.angle_alpha   90.00
_cell.angle_beta   90.00
_cell.angle_gamma   90.00
#
_symmetry.space_group_name_H-M   'P 1'
#
loop_
_entity.id
_entity.type
_entity.pdbx_description
1 polymer ?
#
loop_
_entity_poly.entity_id
_entity_poly.type
_entity_poly.pdbx_seq_one_letter_code
_entity_poly.pdbx_strand_id
1 'polypeptide(L)'
;MNCLMTAWRRHEAELRAWLRGRLGNQHDAEDLLQDLFLKALRQDKKFCRIDNPRAWLYEVARNALADRLRLKKELVELPDDLVHEIDDPVPVDTLVQCLPRALAELSVQDREAITLCDLEGLGQEEYARLKGLSLPGTKSRVQRARKRLREHLSSACQVRFDAAGKVCCFVPRGPLGVKRLDATK
;
A
#
# COMPACT_ATOMS: atom_id res chain seq x y z
N MET A 1 -21.26 -25.52 6.43
CA MET A 1 -20.10 -25.87 7.28
C MET A 1 -19.75 -27.36 7.30
N ASN A 2 -20.70 -28.31 7.37
CA ASN A 2 -20.36 -29.76 7.47
C ASN A 2 -19.68 -30.37 6.22
N CYS A 3 -19.99 -29.89 5.02
CA CYS A 3 -19.42 -30.45 3.78
C CYS A 3 -17.89 -30.26 3.69
N LEU A 4 -17.40 -29.06 4.05
CA LEU A 4 -15.98 -28.71 4.02
C LEU A 4 -15.21 -29.53 5.03
N MET A 5 -15.67 -29.57 6.29
CA MET A 5 -15.01 -30.33 7.34
C MET A 5 -14.95 -31.83 7.01
N THR A 6 -15.99 -32.37 6.36
CA THR A 6 -16.02 -33.78 5.93
C THR A 6 -15.02 -34.05 4.82
N ALA A 7 -14.99 -33.21 3.78
CA ALA A 7 -14.03 -33.32 2.69
C ALA A 7 -12.59 -33.12 3.18
N TRP A 8 -12.38 -32.11 4.04
CA TRP A 8 -11.08 -31.79 4.60
C TRP A 8 -10.51 -32.93 5.42
N ARG A 9 -11.25 -33.44 6.42
CA ARG A 9 -10.82 -34.57 7.25
C ARG A 9 -10.48 -35.82 6.43
N ARG A 10 -11.15 -36.02 5.30
CA ARG A 10 -10.89 -37.15 4.41
C ARG A 10 -9.62 -37.00 3.57
N HIS A 11 -9.24 -35.77 3.21
CA HIS A 11 -8.18 -35.51 2.24
C HIS A 11 -6.94 -34.78 2.81
N GLU A 12 -7.01 -34.26 4.04
CA GLU A 12 -5.91 -33.52 4.68
C GLU A 12 -4.63 -34.36 4.79
N ALA A 13 -4.72 -35.62 5.21
CA ALA A 13 -3.55 -36.48 5.40
C ALA A 13 -2.81 -36.77 4.08
N GLU A 14 -3.54 -37.02 2.98
CA GLU A 14 -2.95 -37.24 1.66
C GLU A 14 -2.40 -35.95 1.05
N LEU A 15 -3.04 -34.79 1.28
CA LEU A 15 -2.55 -33.48 0.87
C LEU A 15 -1.27 -33.13 1.61
N ARG A 16 -1.23 -33.32 2.93
CA ARG A 16 -0.03 -33.14 3.76
C ARG A 16 1.12 -34.01 3.27
N ALA A 17 0.88 -35.30 3.05
CA ALA A 17 1.91 -36.21 2.53
C ALA A 17 2.44 -35.76 1.16
N TRP A 18 1.54 -35.33 0.27
CA TRP A 18 1.90 -34.82 -1.05
C TRP A 18 2.72 -33.52 -0.97
N LEU A 19 2.34 -32.57 -0.12
CA LEU A 19 3.06 -31.31 0.08
C LEU A 19 4.46 -31.52 0.69
N ARG A 20 4.59 -32.41 1.67
CA ARG A 20 5.90 -32.76 2.26
C ARG A 20 6.87 -33.30 1.22
N GLY A 21 6.40 -34.14 0.30
CA GLY A 21 7.21 -34.66 -0.81
C GLY A 21 7.65 -33.59 -1.83
N ARG A 22 7.03 -32.41 -1.84
CA ARG A 22 7.34 -31.31 -2.78
C ARG A 22 8.17 -30.19 -2.16
N LEU A 23 7.97 -29.89 -0.88
CA LEU A 23 8.55 -28.72 -0.22
C LEU A 23 9.83 -29.03 0.57
N GLY A 24 10.13 -30.30 0.85
CA GLY A 24 11.36 -30.74 1.54
C GLY A 24 11.46 -30.34 3.02
N ASN A 25 10.76 -29.28 3.44
CA ASN A 25 10.60 -28.83 4.83
C ASN A 25 9.19 -29.18 5.35
N GLN A 26 9.11 -29.70 6.58
CA GLN A 26 7.85 -30.04 7.22
C GLN A 26 7.03 -28.79 7.56
N HIS A 27 7.65 -27.70 7.99
CA HIS A 27 6.96 -26.46 8.38
C HIS A 27 6.27 -25.81 7.19
N ASP A 28 7.00 -25.65 6.08
CA ASP A 28 6.45 -25.14 4.80
C ASP A 28 5.21 -25.91 4.34
N ALA A 29 5.19 -27.23 4.55
CA ALA A 29 4.07 -28.07 4.16
C ALA A 29 2.84 -27.86 5.05
N GLU A 30 3.02 -27.68 6.36
CA GLU A 30 1.91 -27.37 7.28
C GLU A 30 1.35 -25.96 7.04
N ASP A 31 2.22 -24.96 6.78
CA ASP A 31 1.79 -23.60 6.46
C ASP A 31 0.92 -23.56 5.21
N LEU A 32 1.37 -24.24 4.14
CA LEU A 32 0.62 -24.27 2.88
C LEU A 32 -0.69 -25.05 3.00
N LEU A 33 -0.71 -26.08 3.87
CA LEU A 33 -1.93 -26.82 4.21
C LEU A 33 -2.93 -25.93 4.98
N GLN A 34 -2.45 -25.11 5.90
CA GLN A 34 -3.27 -24.13 6.62
C GLN A 34 -3.86 -23.10 5.66
N ASP A 35 -3.06 -22.54 4.76
CA ASP A 35 -3.53 -21.59 3.75
C ASP A 35 -4.61 -22.17 2.84
N LEU A 36 -4.42 -23.43 2.43
CA LEU A 36 -5.41 -24.16 1.63
C LEU A 36 -6.73 -24.31 2.39
N PHE A 37 -6.69 -24.61 3.69
CA PHE A 37 -7.89 -24.68 4.52
C PHE A 37 -8.62 -23.34 4.58
N LEU A 38 -7.89 -22.25 4.81
CA LEU A 38 -8.46 -20.90 4.85
C LEU A 38 -9.07 -20.49 3.51
N LYS A 39 -8.43 -20.82 2.39
CA LYS A 39 -8.98 -20.60 1.04
C LYS A 39 -10.27 -21.40 0.83
N ALA A 40 -10.30 -22.66 1.26
CA ALA A 40 -11.50 -23.49 1.20
C ALA A 40 -12.63 -22.95 2.10
N LEU A 41 -12.28 -22.46 3.29
CA LEU A 41 -13.23 -21.86 4.23
C LEU A 41 -13.87 -20.59 3.68
N ARG A 42 -13.09 -19.74 2.99
CA ARG A 42 -13.59 -18.52 2.33
C ARG A 42 -14.59 -18.79 1.19
N GLN A 43 -14.58 -19.99 0.60
CA GLN A 43 -15.59 -20.37 -0.41
C GLN A 43 -16.98 -20.60 0.22
N ASP A 44 -17.06 -20.80 1.54
CA ASP A 44 -18.29 -20.99 2.30
C ASP A 44 -19.27 -21.96 1.60
N LYS A 45 -20.50 -21.52 1.28
CA LYS A 45 -21.52 -22.35 0.63
C LYS A 45 -21.14 -22.80 -0.78
N LYS A 46 -20.23 -22.10 -1.47
CA LYS A 46 -19.79 -22.47 -2.83
C LYS A 46 -18.97 -23.74 -2.82
N PHE A 47 -18.23 -24.02 -1.76
CA PHE A 47 -17.45 -25.25 -1.63
C PHE A 47 -18.35 -26.50 -1.70
N CYS A 48 -19.52 -26.45 -1.06
CA CYS A 48 -20.46 -27.58 -1.06
C CYS A 48 -21.08 -27.88 -2.44
N ARG A 49 -20.93 -26.97 -3.42
CA ARG A 49 -21.44 -27.14 -4.79
C ARG A 49 -20.38 -27.72 -5.74
N ILE A 50 -19.19 -28.01 -5.24
CA ILE A 50 -18.10 -28.60 -6.03
C ILE A 50 -18.35 -30.11 -6.12
N ASP A 51 -18.46 -30.62 -7.36
CA ASP A 51 -18.72 -32.04 -7.61
C ASP A 51 -17.60 -32.94 -7.12
N ASN A 52 -16.34 -32.50 -7.24
CA ASN A 52 -15.17 -33.22 -6.74
C ASN A 52 -14.30 -32.35 -5.82
N PRO A 53 -14.62 -32.31 -4.51
CA PRO A 53 -13.86 -31.53 -3.53
C PRO A 53 -12.37 -31.91 -3.48
N ARG A 54 -12.05 -33.20 -3.68
CA ARG A 54 -10.66 -33.68 -3.68
C ARG A 54 -9.87 -33.07 -4.85
N ALA A 55 -10.40 -33.14 -6.06
CA ALA A 55 -9.74 -32.60 -7.24
C ALA A 55 -9.48 -31.09 -7.10
N TRP A 56 -10.49 -30.36 -6.60
CA TRP A 56 -10.37 -28.93 -6.34
C TRP A 56 -9.29 -28.61 -5.29
N LEU A 57 -9.23 -29.37 -4.19
CA LEU A 57 -8.20 -29.17 -3.17
C LEU A 57 -6.79 -29.36 -3.72
N TYR A 58 -6.56 -30.38 -4.56
CA TYR A 58 -5.27 -30.59 -5.22
C TYR A 58 -4.95 -29.52 -6.26
N GLU A 59 -5.95 -28.99 -6.96
CA GLU A 59 -5.77 -27.87 -7.91
C GLU A 59 -5.32 -26.60 -7.18
N VAL A 60 -6.02 -26.23 -6.11
CA VAL A 60 -5.66 -25.07 -5.29
C VAL A 60 -4.31 -25.27 -4.61
N ALA A 61 -4.01 -26.49 -4.14
CA ALA A 61 -2.71 -26.82 -3.56
C ALA A 61 -1.56 -26.68 -4.58
N ARG A 62 -1.76 -27.13 -5.83
CA ARG A 62 -0.77 -26.96 -6.90
C ARG A 62 -0.54 -25.50 -7.26
N ASN A 63 -1.60 -24.71 -7.35
CA ASN A 63 -1.49 -23.28 -7.64
C ASN A 63 -0.75 -22.55 -6.51
N ALA A 64 -1.12 -22.84 -5.26
CA ALA A 64 -0.43 -22.28 -4.09
C ALA A 64 1.06 -22.69 -4.02
N LEU A 65 1.37 -23.95 -4.35
CA LEU A 65 2.76 -24.42 -4.43
C LEU A 65 3.53 -23.70 -5.55
N ALA A 66 2.94 -23.56 -6.74
CA ALA A 66 3.57 -22.85 -7.86
C ALA A 66 3.81 -21.38 -7.53
N ASP A 67 2.85 -20.70 -6.90
CA ASP A 67 2.99 -19.31 -6.45
C ASP A 67 4.10 -19.19 -5.41
N ARG A 68 4.15 -20.10 -4.43
CA ARG A 68 5.23 -20.12 -3.42
C ARG A 68 6.59 -20.34 -4.08
N LEU A 69 6.72 -21.29 -5.00
CA LEU A 69 7.98 -21.56 -5.70
C LEU A 69 8.41 -20.42 -6.63
N ARG A 70 7.45 -19.67 -7.21
CA ARG A 70 7.73 -18.44 -7.98
C ARG A 70 8.21 -17.30 -7.08
N LEU A 71 7.63 -17.18 -5.88
CA LEU A 71 7.98 -16.16 -4.90
C LEU A 71 9.26 -16.49 -4.12
N LYS A 72 9.65 -17.76 -4.08
CA LYS A 72 10.94 -18.25 -3.59
C LYS A 72 12.06 -17.89 -4.57
N LYS A 73 12.21 -16.60 -4.88
CA LYS A 73 13.53 -16.01 -5.13
C LYS A 73 14.42 -16.41 -3.96
N GLU A 74 15.70 -16.67 -4.23
CA GLU A 74 16.70 -17.06 -3.23
C GLU A 74 16.53 -16.23 -1.95
N LEU A 75 15.94 -16.86 -0.94
CA LEU A 75 15.98 -16.34 0.42
C LEU A 75 17.39 -16.63 0.90
N VAL A 76 18.22 -15.60 0.91
CA VAL A 76 19.53 -15.66 1.54
C VAL A 76 19.29 -15.55 3.03
N GLU A 77 19.86 -16.47 3.82
CA GLU A 77 19.89 -16.32 5.27
C GLU A 77 20.58 -14.99 5.59
N LEU A 78 19.86 -14.13 6.31
CA LEU A 78 20.39 -12.87 6.80
C LEU A 78 21.41 -13.21 7.90
N PRO A 79 22.68 -12.79 7.77
CA PRO A 79 23.66 -12.93 8.85
C PRO A 79 23.10 -12.47 10.20
N ASP A 80 23.38 -13.21 11.28
CA ASP A 80 22.98 -12.86 12.65
C ASP A 80 23.56 -11.51 13.12
N ASP A 81 24.61 -11.04 12.46
CA ASP A 81 25.29 -9.77 12.67
C ASP A 81 24.82 -8.67 11.69
N LEU A 82 23.65 -8.82 11.06
CA LEU A 82 23.07 -7.75 10.27
C LEU A 82 22.82 -6.53 11.15
N VAL A 83 23.72 -5.55 11.04
CA VAL A 83 23.48 -4.21 11.55
C VAL A 83 22.33 -3.65 10.73
N HIS A 84 21.21 -3.37 11.39
CA HIS A 84 20.16 -2.56 10.80
C HIS A 84 20.77 -1.17 10.60
N GLU A 85 21.33 -0.91 9.41
CA GLU A 85 21.47 0.47 8.95
C GLU A 85 20.04 0.99 8.91
N ILE A 86 19.70 1.81 9.90
CA ILE A 86 18.57 2.72 9.75
C ILE A 86 19.04 3.60 8.62
N ASP A 87 18.57 3.35 7.39
CA ASP A 87 18.70 4.32 6.32
C ASP A 87 18.28 5.65 6.94
N ASP A 88 19.20 6.62 6.97
CA ASP A 88 18.87 7.97 7.41
C ASP A 88 17.58 8.36 6.68
N PRO A 89 16.53 8.79 7.40
CA PRO A 89 15.22 8.98 6.81
C PRO A 89 15.38 9.84 5.56
N VAL A 90 14.98 9.29 4.41
CA VAL A 90 15.20 9.93 3.12
C VAL A 90 14.68 11.37 3.24
N PRO A 91 15.44 12.40 2.82
CA PRO A 91 15.06 13.80 3.06
C PRO A 91 13.64 14.18 2.59
N VAL A 92 13.03 13.38 1.71
CA VAL A 92 11.64 13.52 1.29
C VAL A 92 10.62 13.12 2.38
N ASP A 93 10.92 12.12 3.20
CA ASP A 93 9.99 11.59 4.21
C ASP A 93 9.81 12.57 5.37
N THR A 94 10.85 13.33 5.69
CA THR A 94 10.80 14.39 6.71
C THR A 94 10.23 15.71 6.16
N LEU A 95 10.14 15.88 4.83
CA LEU A 95 9.57 17.08 4.18
C LEU A 95 8.09 17.28 4.50
N VAL A 96 7.38 16.24 4.96
CA VAL A 96 5.99 16.30 5.41
C VAL A 96 5.76 17.43 6.42
N GLN A 97 6.76 17.75 7.26
CA GLN A 97 6.70 18.84 8.24
C GLN A 97 6.45 20.22 7.61
N CYS A 98 6.85 20.41 6.36
CA CYS A 98 6.67 21.65 5.61
C CYS A 98 5.31 21.78 4.93
N LEU A 99 4.63 20.65 4.69
CA LEU A 99 3.44 20.59 3.86
C LEU A 99 2.26 21.40 4.43
N PRO A 100 1.92 21.33 5.74
CA PRO A 100 0.78 22.08 6.28
C PRO A 100 0.89 23.59 6.05
N ARG A 101 2.09 24.14 6.26
CA ARG A 101 2.34 25.57 6.07
C ARG A 101 2.36 25.95 4.60
N ALA A 102 3.05 25.17 3.76
CA ALA A 102 3.09 25.42 2.32
C ALA A 102 1.67 25.41 1.71
N LEU A 103 0.81 24.49 2.13
CA LEU A 103 -0.60 24.45 1.72
C LEU A 103 -1.39 25.66 2.25
N ALA A 104 -1.18 26.07 3.49
CA ALA A 104 -1.88 27.21 4.08
C ALA A 104 -1.60 28.53 3.36
N GLU A 105 -0.40 28.68 2.79
CA GLU A 105 0.05 29.88 2.05
C GLU A 105 -0.40 29.88 0.58
N LEU A 106 -0.91 28.76 0.05
CA LEU A 106 -1.52 28.72 -1.29
C LEU A 106 -2.87 29.44 -1.32
N SER A 107 -3.29 29.81 -2.53
CA SER A 107 -4.66 30.27 -2.76
C SER A 107 -5.66 29.20 -2.33
N VAL A 108 -6.84 29.60 -1.85
CA VAL A 108 -7.89 28.66 -1.40
C VAL A 108 -8.20 27.63 -2.48
N GLN A 109 -8.25 28.06 -3.74
CA GLN A 109 -8.55 27.20 -4.87
C GLN A 109 -7.43 26.21 -5.20
N ASP A 110 -6.16 26.62 -5.07
CA ASP A 110 -5.02 25.72 -5.29
C ASP A 110 -4.89 24.70 -4.15
N ARG A 111 -5.03 25.16 -2.89
CA ARG A 111 -5.02 24.29 -1.71
C ARG A 111 -6.10 23.21 -1.81
N GLU A 112 -7.32 23.61 -2.17
CA GLU A 112 -8.44 22.69 -2.34
C GLU A 112 -8.19 21.67 -3.45
N ALA A 113 -7.69 22.11 -4.62
CA ALA A 113 -7.37 21.22 -5.73
C ALA A 113 -6.33 20.16 -5.35
N ILE A 114 -5.25 20.57 -4.67
CA ILE A 114 -4.22 19.64 -4.17
C ILE A 114 -4.79 18.71 -3.10
N THR A 115 -5.55 19.23 -2.14
CA THR A 115 -6.09 18.42 -1.04
C THR A 115 -6.99 17.32 -1.58
N LEU A 116 -7.99 17.66 -2.39
CA LEU A 116 -8.94 16.69 -2.90
C LEU A 116 -8.30 15.72 -3.90
N CYS A 117 -7.50 16.22 -4.85
CA CYS A 117 -6.99 15.36 -5.93
C CYS A 117 -5.73 14.58 -5.56
N ASP A 118 -4.78 15.21 -4.87
CA ASP A 118 -3.45 14.63 -4.60
C ASP A 118 -3.36 13.97 -3.22
N LEU A 119 -4.07 14.48 -2.20
CA LEU A 119 -4.03 13.92 -0.85
C LEU A 119 -5.17 12.95 -0.56
N GLU A 120 -6.40 13.29 -0.98
CA GLU A 120 -7.59 12.45 -0.77
C GLU A 120 -7.88 11.50 -1.95
N GLY A 121 -7.16 11.65 -3.06
CA GLY A 121 -7.24 10.74 -4.21
C GLY A 121 -8.50 10.90 -5.06
N LEU A 122 -9.23 12.02 -4.95
CA LEU A 122 -10.38 12.30 -5.80
C LEU A 122 -9.94 12.42 -7.27
N GLY A 123 -10.58 11.67 -8.16
CA GLY A 123 -10.29 11.73 -9.59
C GLY A 123 -10.52 13.14 -10.15
N GLN A 124 -9.63 13.63 -11.02
CA GLN A 124 -9.75 14.99 -11.58
C GLN A 124 -11.04 15.19 -12.40
N GLU A 125 -11.59 14.13 -12.99
CA GLU A 125 -12.91 14.16 -13.65
C GLU A 125 -14.04 14.38 -12.66
N GLU A 126 -13.96 13.77 -11.49
CA GLU A 126 -14.94 13.94 -10.43
C GLU A 126 -14.81 15.31 -9.77
N TYR A 127 -13.59 15.77 -9.52
CA TYR A 127 -13.33 17.14 -9.08
C TYR A 127 -13.88 18.17 -10.08
N ALA A 128 -13.72 17.94 -11.39
CA ALA A 128 -14.27 18.81 -12.43
C ALA A 128 -15.79 18.92 -12.33
N ARG A 129 -16.48 17.78 -12.16
CA ARG A 129 -17.94 17.74 -11.95
C ARG A 129 -18.36 18.47 -10.68
N LEU A 130 -17.67 18.21 -9.56
CA LEU A 130 -17.94 18.85 -8.27
C LEU A 130 -17.83 20.37 -8.34
N LYS A 131 -16.88 20.89 -9.12
CA LYS A 131 -16.60 22.33 -9.24
C LYS A 131 -17.26 23.00 -10.45
N GLY A 132 -18.03 22.27 -11.26
CA GLY A 132 -18.65 22.81 -12.48
C GLY A 132 -17.62 23.30 -13.51
N LEU A 133 -16.46 22.65 -13.58
CA LEU A 133 -15.36 23.00 -14.50
C LEU A 133 -15.25 21.98 -15.63
N SER A 134 -14.62 22.38 -16.73
CA SER A 134 -14.23 21.43 -17.78
C SER A 134 -13.05 20.56 -17.31
N LEU A 135 -12.96 19.33 -17.81
CA LEU A 135 -11.83 18.43 -17.51
C LEU A 135 -10.47 19.03 -17.92
N PRO A 136 -10.29 19.63 -19.11
CA PRO A 136 -9.03 20.30 -19.46
C PRO A 136 -8.70 21.47 -18.52
N GLY A 137 -9.71 22.26 -18.14
CA GLY A 137 -9.54 23.38 -17.19
C GLY A 137 -9.12 22.89 -15.80
N THR A 138 -9.66 21.75 -15.37
CA THR A 138 -9.30 21.10 -14.11
C THR A 138 -7.88 20.55 -14.14
N LYS A 139 -7.49 19.83 -15.20
CA LYS A 139 -6.12 19.35 -15.40
C LYS A 139 -5.11 20.50 -15.33
N SER A 140 -5.39 21.59 -16.04
CA SER A 140 -4.56 22.80 -16.04
C SER A 140 -4.49 23.46 -14.65
N ARG A 141 -5.62 23.51 -13.91
CA ARG A 141 -5.68 24.02 -12.55
C ARG A 141 -4.80 23.20 -11.59
N VAL A 142 -4.98 21.89 -11.56
CA VAL A 142 -4.19 20.99 -10.68
C VAL A 142 -2.70 21.10 -11.01
N GLN A 143 -2.33 21.12 -12.29
CA GLN A 143 -0.93 21.27 -12.70
C GLN A 143 -0.33 22.60 -12.21
N ARG A 144 -1.06 23.72 -12.34
CA ARG A 144 -0.60 25.03 -11.85
C ARG A 144 -0.51 25.06 -10.32
N ALA A 145 -1.47 24.46 -9.62
CA ALA A 145 -1.44 24.33 -8.17
C ALA A 145 -0.21 23.54 -7.71
N ARG A 146 0.13 22.42 -8.38
CA ARG A 146 1.35 21.63 -8.09
C ARG A 146 2.63 22.44 -8.33
N LYS A 147 2.67 23.24 -9.41
CA LYS A 147 3.81 24.12 -9.69
C LYS A 147 3.99 25.16 -8.58
N ARG A 148 2.91 25.83 -8.18
CA ARG A 148 2.92 26.81 -7.07
C ARG A 148 3.32 26.16 -5.75
N LEU A 149 2.79 24.97 -5.43
CA LEU A 149 3.19 24.24 -4.23
C LEU A 149 4.69 23.92 -4.23
N ARG A 150 5.25 23.49 -5.37
CA ARG A 150 6.69 23.27 -5.52
C ARG A 150 7.49 24.55 -5.28
N GLU A 151 7.10 25.67 -5.87
CA GLU A 151 7.75 26.97 -5.67
C GLU A 151 7.69 27.42 -4.20
N HIS A 152 6.55 27.20 -3.53
CA HIS A 152 6.40 27.45 -2.11
C HIS A 152 7.27 26.52 -1.28
N LEU A 153 7.39 25.23 -1.59
CA LEU A 153 8.27 24.32 -0.85
C LEU A 153 9.75 24.69 -1.04
N SER A 154 10.17 25.04 -2.26
CA SER A 154 11.52 25.49 -2.57
C SER A 154 11.92 26.78 -1.87
N SER A 155 11.05 27.78 -1.80
CA SER A 155 11.35 29.07 -1.11
C SER A 155 11.08 28.99 0.39
N ALA A 156 9.93 28.41 0.73
CA ALA A 156 9.47 27.83 1.98
C ALA A 156 10.56 27.23 2.85
N CYS A 157 10.81 25.97 2.54
CA CYS A 157 11.65 25.09 3.30
C CYS A 157 13.02 24.92 2.66
N GLN A 158 13.39 25.81 1.73
CA GLN A 158 14.70 25.78 1.07
C GLN A 158 15.02 24.39 0.48
N VAL A 159 14.00 23.71 -0.05
CA VAL A 159 14.13 22.36 -0.60
C VAL A 159 15.10 22.39 -1.78
N ARG A 160 16.19 21.63 -1.67
CA ARG A 160 17.18 21.43 -2.72
C ARG A 160 16.96 20.10 -3.39
N PHE A 161 17.21 20.06 -4.70
CA PHE A 161 17.13 18.84 -5.49
C PHE A 161 18.53 18.41 -5.93
N ASP A 162 18.75 17.09 -6.04
CA ASP A 162 19.95 16.53 -6.63
C ASP A 162 19.92 16.59 -8.17
N ALA A 163 20.97 16.09 -8.82
CA ALA A 163 21.07 16.04 -10.29
C ALA A 163 20.00 15.15 -10.95
N ALA A 164 19.36 14.25 -10.19
CA ALA A 164 18.28 13.39 -10.64
C ALA A 164 16.88 14.00 -10.38
N GLY A 165 16.81 15.20 -9.78
CA GLY A 165 15.57 15.89 -9.44
C GLY A 165 14.88 15.37 -8.16
N LYS A 166 15.57 14.58 -7.34
CA LYS A 166 15.07 14.11 -6.04
C LYS A 166 15.43 15.10 -4.94
N VAL A 167 14.64 15.13 -3.86
CA VAL A 167 14.90 16.01 -2.71
C VAL A 167 16.19 15.56 -2.02
N CYS A 168 17.19 16.43 -2.00
CA CYS A 168 18.50 16.19 -1.39
C CYS A 168 18.54 16.69 0.06
N CYS A 169 17.97 17.86 0.34
CA CYS A 169 17.89 18.43 1.69
C CYS A 169 16.87 19.57 1.74
N PHE A 170 16.47 19.97 2.95
CA PHE A 170 15.60 21.12 3.22
C PHE A 170 15.83 21.64 4.64
N VAL A 171 15.39 22.86 4.91
CA VAL A 171 15.41 23.48 6.24
C VAL A 171 13.96 23.72 6.67
N PRO A 172 13.41 22.92 7.62
CA PRO A 172 12.05 23.13 8.08
C PRO A 172 11.92 24.51 8.73
N ARG A 173 10.87 25.26 8.36
CA ARG A 173 10.46 26.42 9.14
C ARG A 173 9.61 25.94 10.32
N GLY A 174 9.73 26.64 11.45
CA GLY A 174 8.87 26.40 12.61
C GLY A 174 7.37 26.48 12.23
N PRO A 175 6.51 25.77 12.99
CA PRO A 175 5.08 25.71 12.71
C PRO A 175 4.47 27.11 12.70
N LEU A 176 3.39 27.29 11.93
CA LEU A 176 2.58 28.51 12.00
C LEU A 176 2.12 28.68 13.44
N GLY A 177 2.52 29.79 14.09
CA GLY A 177 2.03 30.12 15.42
C GLY A 177 0.51 30.07 15.40
N VAL A 178 -0.07 29.12 16.15
CA VAL A 178 -1.51 29.00 16.31
C VAL A 178 -1.94 30.30 16.98
N LYS A 179 -2.56 31.22 16.21
CA LYS A 179 -3.25 32.36 16.82
C LYS A 179 -4.29 31.75 17.75
N ARG A 180 -4.09 31.94 19.07
CA ARG A 180 -5.14 31.67 20.05
C ARG A 180 -6.38 32.40 19.54
N LEU A 181 -7.44 31.63 19.28
CA LEU A 181 -8.77 32.20 19.22
C LEU A 181 -9.03 32.69 20.64
N ASP A 182 -8.88 33.99 20.85
CA ASP A 182 -9.25 34.64 22.09
C ASP A 182 -10.74 34.40 22.28
N ALA A 183 -11.05 33.53 23.25
CA ALA A 183 -12.39 33.36 23.77
C ALA A 183 -12.80 34.69 24.40
N THR A 184 -13.53 35.48 23.63
CA THR A 184 -14.16 36.71 24.12
C THR A 184 -15.35 36.27 24.97
N LYS A 185 -15.25 36.56 26.27
CA LYS A 185 -16.38 36.64 27.20
C LYS A 185 -17.12 37.96 26.97
#